data_AF-A0A3P6SGL8-F1
#
_entry.id   AF-A0A3P6SGL8-F1
#
_cell.length_a   1.000
_cell.length_b   1.000
_cell.length_c   1.000
_cell.angle_alpha   90.00
_cell.angle_beta   90.00
_cell.angle_gamma   90.00
#
_symmetry.space_group_name_H-M   'P 1'
#
loop_
_entity.id
_entity.type
_entity.pdbx_description
1 polymer ?
#
loop_
_entity_poly.entity_id
_entity_poly.type
_entity_poly.pdbx_seq_one_letter_code
_entity_poly.pdbx_strand_id
1 'polypeptide(L)'
;MADRLSEAMAEYLHMEVRRKYWGYSRDEDMNASDMLSIKYTGIRPAPGYPTQPDHSEKATLWKLLDAEKLAGINVGLPNEEIVKIMKKL
;
A
#
# COMPACT_ATOMS: atom_id res chain seq x y z
N MET A 1 19.07 5.82 -1.11
CA MET A 1 18.83 5.26 0.24
C MET A 1 17.35 5.28 0.61
N ALA A 2 16.66 6.44 0.56
CA ALA A 2 15.24 6.56 0.95
C ALA A 2 14.30 5.56 0.26
N ASP A 3 14.44 5.39 -1.06
CA ASP A 3 13.66 4.41 -1.84
C ASP A 3 13.79 2.97 -1.29
N ARG A 4 15.02 2.52 -1.02
CA ARG A 4 15.27 1.19 -0.44
C ARG A 4 14.68 1.04 0.96
N LEU A 5 14.69 2.10 1.76
CA LEU A 5 14.05 2.09 3.08
C LEU A 5 12.52 2.02 2.97
N SER A 6 11.92 2.73 2.00
CA SER A 6 10.49 2.66 1.73
C SER A 6 10.05 1.26 1.34
N GLU A 7 10.76 0.62 0.41
CA GLU A 7 10.46 -0.76 -0.01
C GLU A 7 10.67 -1.77 1.12
N ALA A 8 11.75 -1.62 1.91
CA ALA A 8 11.99 -2.47 3.07
C ALA A 8 10.88 -2.33 4.12
N MET A 9 10.38 -1.11 4.36
CA MET A 9 9.26 -0.86 5.26
C MET A 9 7.97 -1.52 4.76
N ALA A 10 7.71 -1.47 3.44
CA ALA A 10 6.55 -2.13 2.85
C ALA A 10 6.60 -3.65 3.03
N GLU A 11 7.78 -4.28 2.82
CA GLU A 11 7.96 -5.72 3.04
C GLU A 11 7.82 -6.10 4.52
N TYR A 12 8.45 -5.33 5.41
CA TYR A 12 8.38 -5.55 6.85
C TYR A 12 6.94 -5.41 7.38
N LEU A 13 6.24 -4.34 7.01
CA LEU A 13 4.86 -4.13 7.43
C LEU A 13 3.94 -5.24 6.89
N HIS A 14 4.15 -5.68 5.64
CA HIS A 14 3.38 -6.79 5.10
C HIS A 14 3.59 -8.07 5.93
N MET A 15 4.84 -8.40 6.28
CA MET A 15 5.14 -9.53 7.17
C MET A 15 4.40 -9.41 8.52
N GLU A 16 4.47 -8.25 9.18
CA GLU A 16 3.78 -8.01 10.44
C GLU A 16 2.25 -8.13 10.31
N VAL A 17 1.66 -7.70 9.18
CA VAL A 17 0.23 -7.90 8.93
C VAL A 17 -0.11 -9.38 8.85
N ARG A 18 0.66 -10.18 8.11
CA ARG A 18 0.39 -11.62 7.99
C ARG A 18 0.53 -12.36 9.31
N ARG A 19 1.55 -12.02 10.10
CA ARG A 19 1.89 -12.71 11.35
C ARG A 19 1.08 -12.22 12.55
N LYS A 20 0.86 -10.92 12.67
CA LYS A 20 0.34 -10.27 13.87
C LYS A 20 -1.00 -9.58 13.67
N TYR A 21 -1.09 -8.59 12.78
CA TYR A 21 -2.28 -7.73 12.73
C TYR A 21 -3.49 -8.42 12.12
N TRP A 22 -3.30 -9.15 11.01
CA TRP A 22 -4.31 -10.05 10.44
C TRP A 22 -4.13 -11.46 11.01
N GLY A 23 -2.89 -11.95 11.06
CA GLY A 23 -2.56 -13.18 11.77
C GLY A 23 -3.04 -14.47 11.09
N TYR A 24 -3.12 -14.48 9.76
CA TYR A 24 -3.44 -15.69 8.98
C TYR A 24 -2.21 -16.59 8.75
N SER A 25 -1.00 -16.12 9.06
CA SER A 25 0.25 -16.90 9.00
C SER A 25 1.14 -16.60 10.21
N ARG A 26 0.64 -16.88 11.42
CA ARG A 26 1.32 -16.55 12.68
C ARG A 26 2.69 -17.20 12.84
N ASP A 27 2.78 -18.46 12.43
CA ASP A 27 3.98 -19.29 12.53
C ASP A 27 4.91 -19.15 11.30
N GLU A 28 4.68 -18.14 10.45
CA GLU A 28 5.58 -17.84 9.33
C GLU A 28 6.98 -17.50 9.85
N ASP A 29 7.96 -18.27 9.38
CA ASP A 29 9.38 -18.05 9.62
C ASP A 29 10.12 -18.02 8.27
N MET A 30 10.40 -16.82 7.78
CA MET A 30 11.02 -16.58 6.48
C MET A 30 12.19 -15.61 6.63
N ASN A 31 13.28 -15.89 5.93
CA ASN A 31 14.38 -14.93 5.79
C ASN A 31 14.06 -13.90 4.70
N ALA A 32 14.89 -12.86 4.59
CA ALA A 32 14.70 -11.80 3.59
C ALA A 32 14.71 -12.30 2.14
N SER A 33 15.50 -13.33 1.80
CA SER A 33 15.56 -13.90 0.46
C SER A 33 14.27 -14.63 0.08
N ASP A 34 13.66 -15.34 1.03
CA ASP A 34 12.36 -16.00 0.85
C ASP A 34 11.24 -14.97 0.67
N MET A 35 11.28 -13.88 1.44
CA MET A 35 10.35 -12.76 1.32
C MET A 35 10.43 -12.07 -0.05
N LEU A 36 11.64 -11.73 -0.50
CA LEU A 36 11.86 -11.12 -1.83
C LEU A 36 11.49 -12.04 -2.99
N SER A 37 11.54 -13.36 -2.76
CA SER A 37 11.09 -14.38 -3.72
C SER A 37 9.57 -14.62 -3.65
N ILE A 38 8.82 -13.84 -2.84
CA ILE A 38 7.37 -13.88 -2.71
C ILE A 38 6.90 -15.30 -2.30
N LYS A 39 7.63 -15.97 -1.41
CA LYS A 39 7.25 -17.32 -0.94
C LYS A 39 6.12 -17.31 0.10
N TYR A 40 5.75 -16.14 0.62
CA TYR A 40 4.63 -15.98 1.55
C TYR A 40 3.26 -16.14 0.85
N THR A 41 2.24 -16.47 1.64
CA THR A 41 0.85 -16.48 1.14
C THR A 41 0.27 -15.07 1.19
N GLY A 42 -0.49 -14.68 0.15
CA GLY A 42 -1.14 -13.37 0.04
C GLY A 42 -0.40 -12.37 -0.85
N ILE A 43 -1.05 -11.25 -1.16
CA ILE A 43 -0.53 -10.20 -2.04
C ILE A 43 -0.83 -8.81 -1.47
N ARG A 44 -0.06 -7.80 -1.90
CA ARG A 44 -0.21 -6.39 -1.49
C ARG A 44 -0.25 -5.46 -2.72
N PRO A 45 -1.29 -5.55 -3.58
CA PRO A 45 -1.37 -4.76 -4.81
C PRO A 45 -1.48 -3.26 -4.48
N ALA A 46 -0.86 -2.43 -5.31
CA ALA A 46 -0.94 -0.98 -5.21
C ALA A 46 -1.65 -0.38 -6.44
N PRO A 47 -2.50 0.65 -6.28
CA PRO A 47 -3.08 1.36 -7.42
C PRO A 47 -2.01 1.94 -8.35
N GLY A 48 -2.20 1.72 -9.66
CA GLY A 48 -1.27 2.06 -10.74
C GLY A 48 -0.44 0.89 -11.27
N TYR A 49 -0.47 -0.27 -10.61
CA TYR A 49 0.15 -1.50 -11.13
C TYR A 49 -0.79 -2.23 -12.10
N PRO A 50 -0.29 -3.15 -12.95
CA PRO A 50 -1.13 -3.89 -13.90
C PRO A 50 -2.33 -4.61 -13.29
N THR A 51 -2.23 -5.05 -12.04
CA THR A 51 -3.33 -5.72 -11.32
C THR A 51 -4.42 -4.76 -10.85
N GLN A 52 -4.12 -3.46 -10.74
CA GLN A 52 -5.09 -2.40 -10.51
C GLN A 52 -4.60 -1.09 -11.13
N PRO A 53 -4.83 -0.85 -12.44
CA PRO A 53 -4.18 0.24 -13.17
C PRO A 53 -4.74 1.63 -12.85
N ASP A 54 -5.93 1.71 -12.26
CA ASP A 54 -6.56 2.99 -11.92
C ASP A 54 -5.87 3.64 -10.71
N HIS A 55 -5.15 4.74 -10.96
CA HIS A 55 -4.47 5.52 -9.91
C HIS A 55 -5.44 6.26 -8.98
N SER A 56 -6.69 6.50 -9.39
CA SER A 56 -7.65 7.26 -8.59
C SER A 56 -8.04 6.57 -7.28
N GLU A 57 -7.89 5.24 -7.21
CA GLU A 57 -8.12 4.44 -6.00
C GLU A 57 -7.19 4.80 -4.84
N LYS A 58 -6.07 5.49 -5.08
CA LYS A 58 -5.25 6.04 -3.99
C LYS A 58 -6.03 7.03 -3.13
N ALA A 59 -6.97 7.80 -3.71
CA ALA A 59 -7.81 8.72 -2.93
C ALA A 59 -8.64 7.97 -1.87
N THR A 60 -9.24 6.83 -2.26
CA THR A 60 -10.01 5.98 -1.37
C THR A 60 -9.14 5.47 -0.22
N LEU A 61 -7.94 4.96 -0.53
CA LEU A 61 -7.00 4.48 0.49
C LEU A 61 -6.52 5.60 1.42
N TRP A 62 -6.17 6.77 0.89
CA TRP A 62 -5.71 7.91 1.69
C TRP A 62 -6.78 8.39 2.67
N LYS A 63 -8.03 8.45 2.21
CA LYS A 63 -9.19 8.80 3.04
C LYS A 63 -9.45 7.76 4.13
N LEU A 64 -9.38 6.48 3.79
CA LEU A 64 -9.60 5.38 4.74
C LEU A 64 -8.55 5.36 5.85
N LEU A 65 -7.29 5.61 5.51
CA LEU A 65 -6.15 5.51 6.43
C LEU A 65 -5.81 6.83 7.13
N ASP A 66 -6.48 7.93 6.79
CA ASP A 66 -6.12 9.28 7.26
C ASP A 66 -4.62 9.58 7.04
N ALA A 67 -4.10 9.14 5.88
CA ALA A 67 -2.66 8.99 5.65
C ALA A 67 -1.91 10.32 5.63
N GLU A 68 -2.55 11.40 5.18
CA GLU A 68 -1.94 12.73 5.19
C GLU A 68 -1.74 13.25 6.62
N LYS A 69 -2.72 13.05 7.51
CA LYS A 69 -2.63 13.46 8.91
C LYS A 69 -1.69 12.57 9.72
N LEU A 70 -1.76 11.25 9.53
CA LEU A 70 -1.02 10.29 10.35
C LEU A 70 0.43 10.11 9.89
N ALA A 71 0.71 10.25 8.60
CA ALA A 71 2.03 9.99 8.02
C ALA A 71 2.62 11.17 7.23
N GLY A 72 1.88 12.26 7.03
CA GLY A 72 2.37 13.42 6.28
C GLY A 72 2.58 13.18 4.78
N ILE A 73 2.00 12.10 4.24
CA ILE A 73 2.19 11.70 2.83
C ILE A 73 1.02 12.20 1.99
N ASN A 74 1.30 12.93 0.90
CA ASN A 74 0.30 13.42 -0.05
C ASN A 74 0.47 12.71 -1.42
N VAL A 75 -0.64 12.38 -2.08
CA VAL A 75 -0.65 11.66 -3.38
C VAL A 75 -0.84 12.55 -4.61
N GLY A 76 -0.89 13.87 -4.42
CA GLY A 76 -1.04 14.84 -5.50
C GLY A 76 -2.36 14.69 -6.27
N LEU A 77 -3.36 14.03 -5.68
CA LEU A 77 -4.66 13.87 -6.32
C LEU A 77 -5.47 15.16 -6.22
N PRO A 78 -6.18 15.55 -7.29
CA PRO A 78 -7.06 16.71 -7.26
C PRO A 78 -8.12 16.53 -6.17
N ASN A 79 -8.44 17.62 -5.47
CA ASN A 79 -9.50 17.67 -4.46
C ASN A 79 -10.81 17.08 -5.05
N GLU A 80 -11.63 16.41 -4.21
CA GLU A 80 -12.95 15.86 -4.58
C GLU A 80 -13.80 16.86 -5.39
N GLU A 81 -13.67 18.16 -5.10
CA GLU A 81 -14.36 19.23 -5.81
C GLU A 81 -13.89 19.37 -7.28
N ILE A 82 -12.58 19.29 -7.53
CA ILE A 82 -11.99 19.32 -8.88
C ILE A 82 -12.37 18.05 -9.65
N VAL A 83 -12.36 16.88 -9.00
CA VAL A 83 -12.77 15.61 -9.64
C VAL A 83 -14.23 15.65 -10.06
N LYS A 84 -15.12 16.24 -9.24
CA LYS A 84 -16.54 16.42 -9.58
C LYS A 84 -16.74 17.35 -10.78
N ILE A 85 -15.91 18.39 -10.92
CA ILE A 85 -15.93 19.29 -12.09
C ILE A 85 -15.48 18.53 -13.34
N MET A 86 -14.38 17.76 -13.26
CA MET A 86 -13.84 17.03 -14.40
C MET A 86 -14.75 15.90 -14.91
N LYS A 87 -15.51 15.23 -14.03
CA LYS A 87 -16.46 14.17 -14.41
C LYS A 87 -17.80 14.68 -14.98
N LYS A 88 -18.04 16.00 -14.93
CA LYS A 88 -19.25 16.65 -15.49
C LYS A 88 -19.02 17.28 -16.87
N LEU A 89 -17.80 17.24 -17.38
CA LEU A 89 -17.40 17.61 -18.73
C LEU A 89 -17.15 16.34 -19.55
#